data_AF-A0A933TSX9-F1
#
_entry.id   AF-A0A933TSX9-F1
#
_cell.length_a   1.000
_cell.length_b   1.000
_cell.length_c   1.000
_cell.angle_alpha   90.00
_cell.angle_beta   90.00
_cell.angle_gamma   90.00
#
_symmetry.space_group_name_H-M   'P 1'
#
loop_
_entity.id
_entity.type
_entity.pdbx_description
1 polymer ?
#
loop_
_entity_poly.entity_id
_entity_poly.type
_entity_poly.pdbx_seq_one_letter_code
_entity_poly.pdbx_strand_id
1 'polypeptide(L)'
;MNRGFTLVEMLVSIGIVMIIFSAGIASYRNATRNQALDSDVSLIIQTLNIAKTNVNSGKKINCASSLEAWQISFSQSSFDLQELCGSAFTTNTYRLSSNNIITANPAIIKFYALGQGATTGTINIGSKTITISSTGVIQ
;
A
#
# COMPACT_ATOMS: atom_id res chain seq x y z
N MET A 1 -30.91 -50.30 12.55
CA MET A 1 -30.17 -50.40 13.82
C MET A 1 -29.59 -49.02 14.10
N ASN A 2 -30.35 -48.16 14.80
CA ASN A 2 -30.00 -46.75 14.99
C ASN A 2 -29.19 -46.61 16.28
N ARG A 3 -27.86 -46.57 16.18
CA ARG A 3 -27.01 -46.13 17.29
C ARG A 3 -27.04 -44.61 17.30
N GLY A 4 -27.90 -44.02 18.13
CA GLY A 4 -27.94 -42.59 18.37
C GLY A 4 -26.69 -42.13 19.13
N PHE A 5 -26.24 -40.91 18.85
CA PHE A 5 -25.15 -40.26 19.59
C PHE A 5 -25.50 -40.14 21.08
N THR A 6 -24.52 -40.38 21.94
CA THR A 6 -24.73 -40.20 23.39
C THR A 6 -24.73 -38.71 23.74
N LEU A 7 -25.45 -38.33 24.80
CA LEU A 7 -25.46 -36.94 25.29
C LEU A 7 -24.04 -36.42 25.61
N VAL A 8 -23.19 -37.30 26.13
CA VAL A 8 -21.79 -36.98 26.44
C VAL A 8 -20.99 -36.68 25.16
N GLU A 9 -21.22 -37.44 24.09
CA GLU A 9 -20.54 -37.26 22.81
C GLU A 9 -20.92 -35.94 22.12
N MET A 10 -22.18 -35.52 22.26
CA MET A 10 -22.62 -34.18 21.82
C MET A 10 -21.99 -33.06 22.66
N LEU A 11 -21.82 -33.25 23.97
CA LEU A 11 -21.20 -32.26 24.84
C LEU A 11 -19.69 -32.09 24.55
N VAL A 12 -18.99 -33.21 24.37
CA VAL A 12 -17.56 -33.21 24.01
C VAL A 12 -17.33 -32.60 22.64
N SER A 13 -18.14 -32.95 21.63
CA SER A 13 -18.00 -32.39 20.28
C SER A 13 -18.27 -30.89 20.23
N ILE A 14 -19.30 -30.39 20.92
CA ILE A 14 -19.56 -28.95 21.06
C ILE A 14 -18.38 -28.25 21.75
N GLY A 15 -17.82 -28.86 22.80
CA GLY A 15 -16.63 -28.34 23.49
C GLY A 15 -15.42 -28.19 22.57
N ILE A 16 -15.14 -29.21 21.75
CA ILE A 16 -14.04 -29.17 20.76
C ILE A 16 -14.29 -28.06 19.73
N VAL A 17 -15.52 -27.94 19.23
CA VAL A 17 -15.89 -26.91 18.25
C VAL A 17 -15.70 -25.49 18.81
N MET A 18 -16.08 -25.25 20.07
CA MET A 18 -15.85 -23.94 20.72
C MET A 18 -14.36 -23.57 20.81
N ILE A 19 -13.50 -24.54 21.14
CA ILE A 19 -12.05 -24.33 21.21
C ILE A 19 -11.51 -23.94 19.83
N ILE A 20 -11.91 -24.66 18.78
CA ILE A 20 -11.48 -24.38 17.40
C ILE A 20 -11.92 -22.99 16.96
N PHE A 21 -13.19 -22.61 17.21
CA PHE A 21 -13.68 -21.28 16.83
C PHE A 21 -12.95 -20.15 17.54
N SER A 22 -12.62 -20.32 18.83
CA SER A 22 -11.89 -19.30 19.58
C SER A 22 -10.50 -19.00 18.98
N ALA A 23 -9.75 -20.05 18.61
CA ALA A 23 -8.46 -19.90 17.94
C ALA A 23 -8.60 -19.35 16.51
N GLY A 24 -9.64 -19.77 15.79
CA GLY A 24 -9.94 -19.34 14.42
C GLY A 24 -10.16 -17.83 14.31
N ILE A 25 -10.89 -17.22 15.25
CA ILE A 25 -11.20 -15.78 15.23
C ILE A 25 -9.93 -14.94 15.39
N ALA A 26 -9.01 -15.34 16.27
CA ALA A 26 -7.75 -14.61 16.48
C ALA A 26 -6.87 -14.65 15.21
N SER A 27 -6.75 -15.82 14.59
CA SER A 27 -6.01 -15.99 13.33
C SER A 27 -6.62 -15.17 12.19
N TYR A 28 -7.96 -15.20 12.07
CA TYR A 28 -8.69 -14.45 11.04
C TYR A 28 -8.41 -12.94 11.13
N ARG A 29 -8.46 -12.35 12.33
CA ARG A 29 -8.18 -10.91 12.52
C ARG A 29 -6.78 -10.52 12.06
N ASN A 30 -5.78 -11.32 12.37
CA ASN A 30 -4.40 -11.07 11.94
C ASN A 30 -4.26 -11.18 10.42
N ALA A 31 -4.90 -12.18 9.81
CA ALA A 31 -4.91 -12.34 8.36
C ALA A 31 -5.58 -11.15 7.66
N THR A 32 -6.74 -10.69 8.14
CA THR A 32 -7.43 -9.52 7.59
C THR A 32 -6.56 -8.26 7.68
N ARG A 33 -5.88 -8.04 8.82
CA ARG A 33 -4.99 -6.88 8.99
C ARG A 33 -3.80 -6.92 8.03
N ASN A 34 -3.20 -8.11 7.84
CA ASN A 34 -2.08 -8.28 6.91
C ASN A 34 -2.54 -8.07 5.46
N GLN A 35 -3.71 -8.58 5.08
CA GLN A 35 -4.25 -8.38 3.74
C GLN A 35 -4.52 -6.90 3.43
N ALA A 36 -5.02 -6.14 4.41
CA ALA A 36 -5.22 -4.70 4.26
C ALA A 36 -3.87 -3.97 4.10
N LEU A 37 -2.86 -4.35 4.89
CA LEU A 37 -1.51 -3.81 4.77
C LEU A 37 -0.89 -4.14 3.40
N ASP A 38 -1.04 -5.37 2.89
CA ASP A 38 -0.56 -5.78 1.58
C ASP A 38 -1.25 -4.99 0.45
N SER A 39 -2.55 -4.74 0.58
CA SER A 39 -3.32 -3.92 -0.37
C SER A 39 -2.81 -2.48 -0.40
N ASP A 40 -2.56 -1.88 0.77
CA ASP A 40 -2.06 -0.51 0.88
C ASP A 40 -0.64 -0.36 0.30
N VAL A 41 0.25 -1.33 0.57
CA VAL A 41 1.60 -1.37 -0.03
C VAL A 41 1.52 -1.52 -1.54
N SER A 42 0.68 -2.44 -2.04
CA SER A 42 0.50 -2.67 -3.48
C SER A 42 0.00 -1.41 -4.18
N LEU A 43 -0.94 -0.69 -3.57
CA LEU A 43 -1.44 0.58 -4.10
C LEU A 43 -0.31 1.62 -4.25
N ILE A 44 0.55 1.77 -3.24
CA ILE A 44 1.68 2.72 -3.30
C ILE A 44 2.69 2.33 -4.36
N ILE A 45 3.04 1.04 -4.46
CA ILE A 45 3.93 0.53 -5.51
C ILE A 45 3.33 0.79 -6.89
N GLN A 46 2.02 0.54 -7.07
CA GLN A 46 1.33 0.81 -8.33
C GLN A 46 1.38 2.30 -8.67
N THR A 47 1.11 3.20 -7.70
CA THR A 47 1.17 4.65 -7.94
C THR A 47 2.59 5.13 -8.25
N LEU A 48 3.62 4.60 -7.57
CA LEU A 48 5.03 4.88 -7.89
C LEU A 48 5.35 4.46 -9.33
N ASN A 49 4.88 3.29 -9.76
CA ASN A 49 5.06 2.82 -11.14
C ASN A 49 4.29 3.67 -12.17
N ILE A 50 3.10 4.15 -11.82
CA ILE A 50 2.35 5.11 -12.65
C ILE A 50 3.13 6.41 -12.81
N ALA A 51 3.65 6.98 -11.71
CA ALA A 51 4.47 8.20 -11.76
C ALA A 51 5.70 8.01 -12.67
N LYS A 52 6.42 6.89 -12.50
CA LYS A 52 7.56 6.52 -13.34
C LYS A 52 7.17 6.34 -14.82
N THR A 53 6.05 5.69 -15.10
CA THR A 53 5.58 5.47 -16.48
C THR A 53 5.15 6.78 -17.12
N ASN A 54 4.47 7.64 -16.38
CA ASN A 54 4.04 8.95 -16.86
C ASN A 54 5.24 9.84 -17.18
N VAL A 55 6.29 9.84 -16.34
CA VAL A 55 7.48 10.65 -16.63
C VAL A 55 8.25 10.12 -17.85
N ASN A 56 8.38 8.80 -17.99
CA ASN A 56 9.09 8.18 -19.11
C ASN A 56 8.36 8.36 -20.45
N SER A 57 7.03 8.41 -20.42
CA SER A 57 6.20 8.71 -21.60
C SER A 57 6.06 10.20 -21.88
N GLY A 58 6.60 11.07 -21.01
CA GLY A 58 6.42 12.51 -21.10
C GLY A 58 4.95 12.95 -20.96
N LYS A 59 4.12 12.14 -20.29
CA LYS A 59 2.70 12.41 -20.13
C LYS A 59 2.49 13.64 -19.24
N LYS A 60 1.65 14.54 -19.73
CA LYS A 60 1.23 15.77 -19.06
C LYS A 60 -0.30 15.82 -19.04
N ILE A 61 -0.86 16.31 -17.95
CA ILE A 61 -2.31 16.48 -17.80
C ILE A 61 -2.62 17.98 -17.69
N ASN A 62 -2.09 18.65 -16.67
CA ASN A 62 -2.34 20.06 -16.38
C ASN A 62 -1.11 20.94 -16.66
N CYS A 63 0.00 20.36 -17.12
CA CYS A 63 1.20 21.11 -17.42
C CYS A 63 1.16 21.80 -18.78
N ALA A 64 1.17 23.14 -18.76
CA ALA A 64 1.37 23.97 -19.95
C ALA A 64 2.85 24.09 -20.37
N SER A 65 3.78 23.88 -19.44
CA SER A 65 5.23 24.01 -19.62
C SER A 65 5.94 22.65 -19.79
N SER A 66 7.28 22.64 -19.79
CA SER A 66 8.08 21.41 -19.78
C SER A 66 7.83 20.59 -18.50
N LEU A 67 7.70 19.28 -18.65
CA LEU A 67 7.58 18.36 -17.53
C LEU A 67 8.94 18.22 -16.86
N GLU A 68 9.02 18.58 -15.58
CA GLU A 68 10.24 18.43 -14.79
C GLU A 68 10.26 17.06 -14.12
N ALA A 69 9.16 16.69 -13.46
CA ALA A 69 9.05 15.43 -12.76
C ALA A 69 7.59 14.99 -12.57
N TRP A 70 7.40 13.71 -12.31
CA TRP A 70 6.23 13.22 -11.58
C TRP A 70 6.63 12.95 -10.14
N GLN A 71 5.83 13.40 -9.19
CA GLN A 71 6.14 13.26 -7.78
C GLN A 71 4.97 12.69 -6.98
N ILE A 72 5.30 12.05 -5.87
CA ILE A 72 4.32 11.60 -4.89
C ILE A 72 4.64 12.28 -3.57
N SER A 73 3.66 12.99 -3.03
CA SER A 73 3.73 13.64 -1.72
C SER A 73 3.01 12.78 -0.70
N PHE A 74 3.73 12.33 0.32
CA PHE A 74 3.20 11.45 1.36
C PHE A 74 2.75 12.26 2.58
N SER A 75 1.55 11.95 3.04
CA SER A 75 1.00 12.32 4.35
C SER A 75 0.82 11.05 5.20
N GLN A 76 0.47 11.20 6.48
CA GLN A 76 0.39 10.06 7.40
C GLN A 76 -0.62 8.97 6.98
N SER A 77 -1.74 9.34 6.35
CA SER A 77 -2.82 8.40 5.98
C SER A 77 -3.27 8.50 4.51
N SER A 78 -2.56 9.32 3.74
CA SER A 78 -2.86 9.59 2.33
C SER A 78 -1.61 9.99 1.58
N PHE A 79 -1.68 9.93 0.26
CA PHE A 79 -0.61 10.43 -0.59
C PHE A 79 -1.19 10.96 -1.90
N ASP A 80 -0.52 11.96 -2.43
CA ASP A 80 -0.95 12.67 -3.63
C ASP A 80 0.01 12.36 -4.77
N LEU A 81 -0.55 11.89 -5.89
CA LEU A 81 0.15 11.81 -7.15
C LEU A 81 0.07 13.17 -7.83
N GLN A 82 1.24 13.75 -8.13
CA GLN A 82 1.34 15.09 -8.68
C GLN A 82 2.28 15.12 -9.89
N GLU A 83 1.97 15.99 -10.84
CA GLU A 83 2.90 16.39 -11.91
C GLU A 83 3.59 17.70 -11.52
N LEU A 84 4.87 17.84 -11.86
CA LEU A 84 5.69 19.02 -11.56
C LEU A 84 6.21 19.65 -12.86
N CYS A 85 5.79 20.89 -13.12
CA CYS A 85 6.17 21.65 -14.31
C CYS A 85 6.41 23.13 -13.95
N GLY A 86 7.20 23.37 -12.90
CA GLY A 86 7.39 24.65 -12.23
C GLY A 86 6.57 24.76 -10.94
N SER A 87 5.31 24.32 -10.98
CA SER A 87 4.45 24.11 -9.80
C SER A 87 3.91 22.69 -9.77
N ALA A 88 3.61 22.19 -8.56
CA ALA A 88 3.04 20.86 -8.38
C ALA A 88 1.52 20.91 -8.56
N PHE A 89 0.99 20.05 -9.44
CA PHE A 89 -0.45 19.89 -9.68
C PHE A 89 -0.88 18.50 -9.24
N THR A 90 -1.78 18.43 -8.26
CA THR A 90 -2.34 17.15 -7.80
C THR A 90 -3.28 16.57 -8.85
N THR A 91 -2.95 15.38 -9.34
CA THR A 91 -3.80 14.62 -10.26
C THR A 91 -4.78 13.74 -9.48
N ASN A 92 -4.26 13.00 -8.50
CA ASN A 92 -5.05 12.05 -7.72
C ASN A 92 -4.58 12.05 -6.27
N THR A 93 -5.55 11.94 -5.36
CA THR A 93 -5.31 11.70 -3.94
C THR A 93 -5.76 10.29 -3.59
N TYR A 94 -4.87 9.53 -2.97
CA TYR A 94 -5.13 8.18 -2.49
C TYR A 94 -5.17 8.18 -0.96
N ARG A 95 -6.08 7.41 -0.38
CA ARG A 95 -6.19 7.23 1.07
C ARG A 95 -5.95 5.76 1.40
N LEU A 96 -5.26 5.50 2.50
CA LEU A 96 -5.07 4.14 2.96
C LEU A 96 -6.41 3.54 3.40
N SER A 97 -6.60 2.26 3.08
CA SER A 97 -7.81 1.51 3.45
C SER A 97 -7.81 1.12 4.93
N SER A 98 -6.62 1.12 5.54
CA SER A 98 -6.40 0.76 6.92
C SER A 98 -5.92 1.94 7.76
N ASN A 99 -5.99 1.79 9.09
CA ASN A 99 -5.40 2.74 10.05
C ASN A 99 -3.86 2.66 10.10
N ASN A 100 -3.21 2.23 9.01
CA ASN A 100 -1.77 2.22 8.91
C ASN A 100 -1.24 3.65 8.73
N ILE A 101 -0.04 3.92 9.25
CA ILE A 101 0.63 5.21 9.16
C ILE A 101 1.77 5.10 8.15
N ILE A 102 1.83 6.04 7.21
CA ILE A 102 2.94 6.19 6.28
C ILE A 102 4.00 7.07 6.92
N THR A 103 5.25 6.61 6.90
CA THR A 103 6.42 7.42 7.21
C THR A 103 7.38 7.36 6.03
N ALA A 104 7.41 8.42 5.22
CA ALA A 104 8.29 8.53 4.07
C ALA A 104 9.46 9.48 4.34
N ASN A 105 10.66 9.08 3.93
CA ASN A 105 11.85 9.92 3.99
C ASN A 105 12.61 9.85 2.65
N PRO A 106 12.65 10.93 1.84
CA PRO A 106 11.94 12.19 2.07
C PRO A 106 10.42 12.06 1.89
N ALA A 107 9.65 13.02 2.43
CA ALA A 107 8.18 13.02 2.33
C ALA A 107 7.68 13.18 0.87
N ILE A 108 8.54 13.63 -0.04
CA ILE A 108 8.23 13.76 -1.46
C ILE A 108 9.23 12.94 -2.26
N ILE A 109 8.73 11.95 -3.01
CA ILE A 109 9.53 11.16 -3.94
C ILE A 109 9.28 11.66 -5.35
N LYS A 110 10.34 11.99 -6.09
CA LYS A 110 10.27 12.52 -7.45
C LYS A 110 10.88 11.53 -8.44
N PHE A 111 10.27 11.39 -9.60
CA PHE A 111 10.82 10.75 -10.79
C PHE A 111 11.05 11.84 -11.83
N TYR A 112 12.30 12.04 -12.21
CA TYR A 112 12.70 13.13 -13.10
C TYR A 112 12.54 12.74 -14.56
N ALA A 113 12.19 13.72 -15.40
CA ALA A 113 12.08 13.52 -16.83
C ALA A 113 13.44 13.22 -17.48
N LEU A 114 13.41 12.76 -18.75
CA LEU A 114 14.59 12.56 -19.59
C LEU A 114 15.61 11.54 -19.02
N GLY A 115 15.14 10.58 -18.22
CA GLY A 115 16.01 9.53 -17.67
C GLY A 115 16.96 10.00 -16.57
N GLN A 116 16.68 11.15 -15.93
CA GLN A 116 17.48 11.67 -14.81
C GLN A 116 17.28 10.91 -13.49
N GLY A 117 16.55 9.78 -13.50
CA GLY A 117 16.38 8.90 -12.35
C GLY A 117 15.30 9.36 -11.38
N ALA A 118 15.51 9.07 -10.10
CA ALA A 118 14.54 9.35 -9.04
C ALA A 118 15.21 9.83 -7.76
N THR A 119 14.43 10.49 -6.91
CA THR A 119 14.83 10.77 -5.54
C THR A 119 14.90 9.48 -4.75
N THR A 120 16.06 9.21 -4.15
CA THR A 120 16.24 8.07 -3.25
C THR A 120 15.42 8.28 -1.98
N GLY A 121 14.74 7.24 -1.51
CA GLY A 121 13.94 7.35 -0.30
C GLY A 121 13.39 6.02 0.19
N THR A 122 12.86 6.05 1.41
CA THR A 122 12.24 4.90 2.05
C THR A 122 10.83 5.28 2.51
N ILE A 123 9.87 4.40 2.26
CA ILE A 123 8.49 4.54 2.69
C ILE A 123 8.17 3.36 3.61
N ASN A 124 7.89 3.67 4.88
CA ASN A 124 7.51 2.68 5.88
C ASN A 124 6.00 2.71 6.11
N ILE A 125 5.36 1.55 6.12
CA ILE A 125 3.92 1.36 6.34
C ILE A 125 3.75 0.13 7.21
N GLY A 126 3.35 0.34 8.47
CA GLY A 126 3.27 -0.75 9.45
C GLY A 126 4.60 -1.50 9.56
N SER A 127 4.60 -2.80 9.23
CA SER A 127 5.79 -3.66 9.25
C SER A 127 6.50 -3.81 7.89
N LYS A 128 6.08 -3.06 6.85
CA LYS A 128 6.64 -3.15 5.50
C LYS A 128 7.39 -1.87 5.15
N THR A 129 8.46 -2.04 4.39
CA THR A 129 9.30 -0.96 3.89
C THR A 129 9.41 -1.06 2.39
N ILE A 130 9.22 0.05 1.70
CA ILE A 130 9.47 0.24 0.27
C ILE A 130 10.67 1.17 0.15
N THR A 131 11.59 0.85 -0.74
CA THR A 131 12.82 1.58 -1.02
C THR A 131 12.84 2.02 -2.48
N ILE A 132 13.33 3.23 -2.71
CA ILE A 132 13.52 3.79 -4.05
C ILE A 132 15.00 4.13 -4.21
N SER A 133 15.62 3.61 -5.25
CA SER A 133 17.00 3.93 -5.62
C SER A 133 17.10 5.18 -6.50
N SER A 134 18.30 5.74 -6.62
CA SER A 134 18.57 6.88 -7.51
C SER A 134 18.28 6.60 -8.99
N THR A 135 18.30 5.34 -9.41
CA THR A 135 17.94 4.91 -10.77
C THR A 135 16.43 4.69 -10.95
N GLY A 136 15.62 4.89 -9.90
CA GLY A 136 14.17 4.69 -9.94
C GLY A 136 13.73 3.23 -9.92
N VAL A 137 14.56 2.32 -9.42
CA VAL A 137 14.14 0.96 -9.04
C VAL A 137 13.39 1.03 -7.70
N ILE A 138 12.23 0.39 -7.64
CA ILE A 138 11.33 0.32 -6.47
C ILE A 138 11.42 -1.10 -5.91
N GLN A 139 11.75 -1.25 -4.62
CA GLN A 139 11.91 -2.55 -3.94
C GLN A 139 11.22 -2.55 -2.59
#